data_AF-A0A838JEX0-F1
#
_entry.id   AF-A0A838JEX0-F1
#
_cell.length_a   1.000
_cell.length_b   1.000
_cell.length_c   1.000
_cell.angle_alpha   90.00
_cell.angle_beta   90.00
_cell.angle_gamma   90.00
#
_symmetry.space_group_name_H-M   'P 1'
#
loop_
_entity.id
_entity.type
_entity.pdbx_description
1 polymer ?
#
loop_
_entity_poly.entity_id
_entity_poly.type
_entity_poly.pdbx_seq_one_letter_code
_entity_poly.pdbx_strand_id
1 'polypeptide(L)'
;MTRSPVLSSAKRKRLLTAYGSCPVGYTHDDLERFLDLLYGMFSDVYTLAELRQIVVSDPFDRSEHPRQLKLVDLTDWLEAIVA
;
A
#
# COMPACT_ATOMS: atom_id res chain seq x y z
N MET A 1 7.25 1.43 -11.10
CA MET A 1 6.11 2.27 -10.65
C MET A 1 6.54 3.73 -10.70
N THR A 2 6.30 4.44 -11.80
CA THR A 2 6.38 5.90 -11.82
C THR A 2 5.25 6.46 -10.97
N ARG A 3 5.54 7.42 -10.07
CA ARG A 3 4.58 8.12 -9.19
C ARG A 3 3.23 8.28 -9.91
N SER A 4 2.25 7.47 -9.50
CA SER A 4 0.96 7.35 -10.20
C SER A 4 0.19 8.68 -10.13
N PRO A 5 -0.73 8.95 -11.09
CA PRO A 5 -1.60 10.12 -11.02
C PRO A 5 -2.36 10.13 -9.68
N VAL A 6 -2.61 11.34 -9.15
CA VAL A 6 -3.32 11.60 -7.90
C VAL A 6 -4.48 10.61 -7.72
N LEU A 7 -4.37 9.79 -6.68
CA LEU A 7 -5.32 8.72 -6.37
C LEU A 7 -6.73 9.32 -6.27
N SER A 8 -7.67 8.85 -7.10
CA SER A 8 -9.00 9.47 -7.16
C SER A 8 -9.72 9.42 -5.80
N SER A 9 -10.53 10.43 -5.48
CA SER A 9 -11.22 10.51 -4.18
C SER A 9 -12.10 9.27 -3.91
N ALA A 10 -12.70 8.70 -4.96
CA ALA A 10 -13.48 7.47 -4.86
C ALA A 10 -12.62 6.25 -4.50
N LYS A 11 -11.44 6.10 -5.14
CA LYS A 11 -10.50 5.02 -4.84
C LYS A 11 -9.92 5.18 -3.44
N ARG A 12 -9.55 6.41 -3.04
CA ARG A 12 -9.06 6.75 -1.70
C ARG A 12 -10.09 6.36 -0.63
N LYS A 13 -11.34 6.79 -0.78
CA LYS A 13 -12.44 6.45 0.13
C LYS A 13 -12.64 4.94 0.24
N ARG A 14 -12.62 4.22 -0.88
CA ARG A 14 -12.75 2.75 -0.91
C ARG A 14 -11.64 2.05 -0.14
N LEU A 15 -10.38 2.47 -0.33
CA LEU A 15 -9.22 1.87 0.34
C LEU A 15 -9.25 2.12 1.85
N LEU A 16 -9.50 3.36 2.28
CA LEU A 16 -9.60 3.69 3.71
C LEU A 16 -10.78 2.97 4.39
N THR A 17 -11.87 2.73 3.66
CA THR A 17 -12.98 1.91 4.17
C THR A 17 -12.59 0.43 4.30
N ALA A 18 -11.83 -0.11 3.35
CA ALA A 18 -11.47 -1.53 3.32
C ALA A 18 -10.35 -1.89 4.31
N TYR A 19 -9.33 -1.03 4.43
CA TYR A 19 -8.09 -1.33 5.15
C TYR A 19 -7.90 -0.46 6.40
N GLY A 20 -8.69 0.61 6.56
CA GLY A 20 -8.64 1.51 7.70
C GLY A 20 -7.76 2.74 7.46
N SER A 21 -7.65 3.56 8.50
CA SER A 21 -6.76 4.73 8.54
C SER A 21 -5.31 4.34 8.88
N CYS A 22 -4.48 5.33 9.21
CA CYS A 22 -3.11 5.13 9.69
C CYS A 22 -3.03 4.01 10.75
N PRO A 23 -2.21 2.96 10.54
CA PRO A 23 -2.00 1.90 11.51
C PRO A 23 -1.51 2.44 12.85
N VAL A 24 -2.00 1.83 13.94
CA VAL A 24 -1.64 2.25 15.30
C VAL A 24 -0.15 2.08 15.54
N GLY A 25 0.50 3.13 16.05
CA GLY A 25 1.92 3.13 16.37
C GLY A 25 2.85 3.54 15.23
N TYR A 26 2.31 3.96 14.08
CA TYR A 26 3.08 4.48 12.95
C TYR A 26 2.71 5.94 12.68
N THR A 27 3.70 6.73 12.27
CA THR A 27 3.51 8.10 11.79
C THR A 27 3.37 8.13 10.26
N HIS A 28 2.89 9.25 9.70
CA HIS A 28 2.87 9.41 8.24
C HIS A 28 4.28 9.28 7.65
N ASP A 29 5.31 9.83 8.30
CA ASP A 29 6.70 9.72 7.87
C ASP A 29 7.20 8.26 7.83
N ASP A 30 6.80 7.43 8.81
CA ASP A 30 7.14 6.01 8.82
C ASP A 30 6.52 5.28 7.62
N LEU A 31 5.26 5.60 7.33
CA LEU A 31 4.52 4.99 6.21
C LEU A 31 5.04 5.48 4.85
N GLU A 32 5.43 6.75 4.74
CA GLU A 32 6.02 7.31 3.52
C GLU A 32 7.37 6.63 3.23
N ARG A 33 8.23 6.48 4.23
CA ARG A 33 9.50 5.74 4.08
C ARG A 33 9.29 4.28 3.72
N PHE A 34 8.27 3.64 4.28
CA PHE A 34 7.93 2.27 3.93
C PHE A 34 7.44 2.16 2.50
N LEU A 35 6.61 3.11 2.05
CA LEU A 35 6.15 3.20 0.66
C LEU A 35 7.32 3.41 -0.31
N ASP A 36 8.25 4.31 0.02
CA ASP A 36 9.47 4.54 -0.77
C ASP A 36 10.32 3.26 -0.90
N LEU A 37 10.46 2.50 0.19
CA LEU A 37 11.16 1.21 0.16
C LEU A 37 10.46 0.21 -0.78
N LEU A 38 9.13 0.08 -0.69
CA LEU A 38 8.36 -0.79 -1.59
C LEU A 38 8.54 -0.37 -3.04
N TYR A 39 8.52 0.94 -3.33
CA TYR A 39 8.79 1.41 -4.67
C TYR A 39 10.21 1.05 -5.14
N GLY A 40 11.24 1.31 -4.34
CA GLY A 40 12.63 0.98 -4.71
C GLY A 40 12.87 -0.52 -4.91
N MET A 41 12.18 -1.40 -4.17
CA MET A 41 12.34 -2.85 -4.30
C MET A 41 11.68 -3.41 -5.57
N PHE A 42 10.52 -2.86 -5.95
CA PHE A 42 9.64 -3.48 -6.93
C PHE A 42 9.54 -2.72 -8.26
N SER A 43 9.90 -1.43 -8.30
CA SER A 43 9.66 -0.57 -9.47
C SER A 43 10.44 -0.95 -10.72
N ASP A 44 11.64 -1.48 -10.53
CA ASP A 44 12.63 -1.67 -11.61
C ASP A 44 12.73 -3.12 -12.05
N VAL A 45 12.25 -4.04 -11.20
CA VAL A 45 12.34 -5.49 -11.43
C VAL A 45 11.07 -6.04 -12.06
N TYR A 46 9.91 -5.44 -11.77
CA TYR A 46 8.62 -5.96 -12.18
C TYR A 46 7.83 -4.94 -13.00
N THR A 47 7.17 -5.45 -14.02
CA THR A 47 6.13 -4.72 -14.74
C THR A 47 4.90 -4.52 -13.85
N LEU A 48 4.08 -3.51 -14.15
CA LEU A 48 2.83 -3.28 -13.44
C LEU A 48 1.87 -4.49 -13.50
N ALA A 49 1.90 -5.24 -14.60
CA ALA A 49 1.07 -6.44 -14.75
C ALA A 49 1.49 -7.54 -13.76
N GLU A 50 2.80 -7.73 -13.55
CA GLU A 50 3.34 -8.69 -12.59
C GLU A 50 3.06 -8.25 -11.15
N LEU A 51 3.24 -6.96 -10.83
CA LEU A 51 2.95 -6.42 -9.49
C LEU A 51 1.50 -6.62 -9.06
N ARG A 52 0.54 -6.55 -10.00
CA ARG A 52 -0.89 -6.84 -9.73
C ARG A 52 -1.15 -8.30 -9.37
N GLN A 53 -0.24 -9.20 -9.69
CA GLN A 53 -0.37 -10.61 -9.33
C GLN A 53 0.20 -10.93 -7.95
N ILE A 54 1.14 -10.11 -7.45
CA ILE A 54 1.78 -10.33 -6.15
C ILE A 54 0.75 -10.12 -5.02
N VAL A 55 0.63 -11.15 -4.17
CA VAL A 55 -0.14 -11.15 -2.93
C VAL A 55 0.85 -11.10 -1.77
N VAL A 56 0.60 -10.24 -0.80
CA VAL A 56 1.38 -10.09 0.42
C VAL A 56 0.48 -10.20 1.64
N SER A 57 1.05 -10.63 2.76
CA SER A 57 0.42 -10.46 4.07
C SER A 57 0.38 -8.98 4.44
N ASP A 58 -0.72 -8.53 5.03
CA ASP A 58 -0.85 -7.20 5.62
C ASP A 58 0.18 -7.04 6.73
N PRO A 59 1.19 -6.16 6.57
CA PRO A 59 2.27 -6.03 7.55
C PRO A 59 1.80 -5.35 8.85
N PHE A 60 0.61 -4.77 8.87
CA PHE A 60 0.03 -4.11 10.04
C PHE A 60 -0.99 -4.99 10.77
N ASP A 61 -1.39 -6.10 10.17
CA ASP A 61 -2.27 -7.08 10.80
C ASP A 61 -1.45 -8.03 11.69
N ARG A 62 -1.64 -7.89 13.00
CA ARG A 62 -0.95 -8.69 14.03
C ARG A 62 -1.70 -9.95 14.44
N SER A 63 -2.76 -10.32 13.73
CA SER A 63 -3.48 -11.56 13.99
C SER A 63 -2.64 -12.80 13.65
N GLU A 64 -3.06 -13.97 14.15
CA GLU A 64 -2.42 -15.25 13.85
C GLU A 64 -2.46 -15.60 12.35
N HIS A 65 -3.46 -15.08 11.63
CA HIS A 65 -3.61 -15.25 10.20
C HIS A 65 -3.78 -13.88 9.53
N PRO A 66 -2.67 -13.17 9.28
CA PRO A 66 -2.71 -11.84 8.70
C PRO A 66 -3.47 -11.84 7.37
N ARG A 67 -4.34 -10.85 7.22
CA ARG A 67 -5.08 -10.60 5.98
C ARG A 67 -4.12 -10.60 4.78
N GLN A 68 -4.53 -11.22 3.69
CA GLN A 68 -3.79 -11.22 2.44
C GLN A 68 -4.35 -10.11 1.52
N LEU A 69 -3.48 -9.33 0.88
CA LEU A 69 -3.89 -8.30 -0.09
C LEU A 69 -2.90 -8.21 -1.25
N LYS A 70 -3.34 -7.60 -2.36
CA LYS A 70 -2.46 -7.36 -3.50
C LYS A 70 -1.43 -6.29 -3.14
N LEU A 71 -0.19 -6.45 -3.60
CA LEU A 71 0.87 -5.45 -3.39
C LEU A 71 0.46 -4.07 -3.92
N VAL A 72 -0.26 -4.03 -5.03
CA VAL A 72 -0.81 -2.79 -5.58
C VAL A 72 -1.86 -2.15 -4.67
N ASP A 73 -2.70 -2.95 -4.00
CA ASP A 73 -3.69 -2.42 -3.06
C ASP A 73 -3.02 -1.92 -1.77
N LEU A 74 -1.95 -2.58 -1.31
CA LEU A 74 -1.13 -2.13 -0.17
C LEU A 74 -0.51 -0.76 -0.46
N THR A 75 0.18 -0.61 -1.59
CA THR A 75 0.83 0.65 -1.98
C THR A 75 -0.18 1.77 -2.21
N ASP A 76 -1.29 1.48 -2.91
CA ASP A 76 -2.39 2.43 -3.08
C ASP A 76 -3.02 2.88 -1.75
N TRP A 77 -3.16 1.95 -0.79
CA TRP A 77 -3.69 2.27 0.53
C TRP A 77 -2.72 3.11 1.36
N LEU A 78 -1.42 2.81 1.32
CA LEU A 78 -0.40 3.66 1.95
C LEU A 78 -0.40 5.07 1.35
N GLU A 79 -0.48 5.20 0.02
CA GLU A 79 -0.67 6.49 -0.65
C GLU A 79 -1.95 7.21 -0.20
N ALA A 80 -3.04 6.48 0.00
CA ALA A 80 -4.30 7.04 0.49
C ALA A 80 -4.21 7.58 1.92
N ILE A 81 -3.28 7.07 2.74
CA ILE A 81 -3.04 7.52 4.11
C ILE A 81 -2.12 8.74 4.14
N VAL A 82 -1.04 8.75 3.36
CA VAL A 82 -0.01 9.82 3.42
C VAL A 82 -0.35 11.07 2.58
N ALA A 83 -1.37 11.02 1.71
CA ALA A 83 -1.70 12.08 0.74
C ALA A 83 -3.04 12.81 0.97
#